data_AF-A0A086BJV3-F1
#
_entry.id   AF-A0A086BJV3-F1
#
_cell.length_a   1.000
_cell.length_b   1.000
_cell.length_c   1.000
_cell.angle_alpha   90.00
_cell.angle_beta   90.00
_cell.angle_gamma   90.00
#
_symmetry.space_group_name_H-M   'P 1'
#
loop_
_entity.id
_entity.type
_entity.pdbx_description
1 polymer ?
#
loop_
_entity_poly.entity_id
_entity_poly.type
_entity_poly.pdbx_seq_one_letter_code
_entity_poly.pdbx_strand_id
1 'polypeptide(L)'
;MRKEKLRLLRTQKGYTQQQIVDVIATDVSNYSRKENGDVKITHEEWEKIARLLEVPVAEIYEETNFQDHRKSEKFYQSIIKDLQEYISFLKKENERIENLVK
;
A
#
# COMPACT_ATOMS: atom_id res chain seq x y z
N MET A 1 2.94 3.47 -9.31
CA MET A 1 3.75 3.48 -10.56
C MET A 1 3.45 2.20 -11.30
N ARG A 2 3.12 2.32 -12.59
CA ARG A 2 2.81 1.19 -13.47
C ARG A 2 3.99 0.25 -13.62
N LYS A 3 3.72 -1.06 -13.67
CA LYS A 3 4.71 -2.12 -13.77
C LYS A 3 5.06 -2.38 -15.23
N GLU A 4 5.77 -1.44 -15.85
CA GLU A 4 6.08 -1.48 -17.27
C GLU A 4 6.99 -2.66 -17.65
N LYS A 5 7.95 -3.07 -16.80
CA LYS A 5 8.80 -4.24 -17.08
C LYS A 5 7.96 -5.51 -17.16
N LEU A 6 7.12 -5.73 -16.16
CA LEU A 6 6.20 -6.87 -16.11
C LEU A 6 5.26 -6.86 -17.33
N ARG A 7 4.63 -5.71 -17.61
CA ARG A 7 3.65 -5.59 -18.69
C ARG A 7 4.28 -5.84 -20.06
N LEU A 8 5.42 -5.22 -20.36
CA LEU A 8 6.13 -5.38 -21.62
C LEU A 8 6.54 -6.83 -21.83
N LEU A 9 7.20 -7.44 -20.85
CA LEU A 9 7.67 -8.82 -20.96
C LEU A 9 6.50 -9.80 -21.12
N ARG A 10 5.42 -9.62 -20.37
CA ARG A 10 4.20 -10.42 -20.49
C ARG A 10 3.64 -10.35 -21.92
N THR A 11 3.52 -9.15 -22.48
CA THR A 11 3.01 -8.97 -23.86
C THR A 11 3.97 -9.51 -24.92
N GLN A 12 5.28 -9.34 -24.74
CA GLN A 12 6.31 -9.87 -25.64
C GLN A 12 6.27 -11.40 -25.69
N LYS A 13 6.02 -12.06 -24.56
CA LYS A 13 5.86 -13.52 -24.46
C LYS A 13 4.44 -14.01 -24.83
N GLY A 14 3.53 -13.11 -25.20
CA GLY A 14 2.18 -13.47 -25.66
C GLY A 14 1.20 -13.85 -24.55
N TYR A 15 1.52 -13.58 -23.28
CA TYR A 15 0.62 -13.88 -22.17
C TYR A 15 -0.45 -12.80 -22.00
N THR A 16 -1.68 -13.24 -21.76
CA THR A 16 -2.82 -12.39 -21.41
C THR A 16 -2.88 -12.14 -19.91
N GLN A 17 -3.64 -11.14 -19.47
CA GLN A 17 -3.90 -10.93 -18.04
C GLN A 17 -4.67 -12.12 -17.43
N GLN A 18 -5.55 -12.78 -18.21
CA GLN A 18 -6.27 -13.98 -17.77
C GLN A 18 -5.30 -15.10 -17.37
N GLN A 19 -4.29 -15.37 -18.20
CA GLN A 19 -3.31 -16.42 -17.92
C GLN A 19 -2.45 -16.13 -16.69
N ILE A 20 -2.26 -14.86 -16.32
CA ILE A 20 -1.57 -14.51 -15.08
C ILE A 20 -2.43 -14.84 -13.87
N VAL A 21 -3.72 -14.48 -13.91
CA VAL A 21 -4.61 -14.69 -12.76
C VAL A 21 -4.89 -16.15 -12.48
N ASP A 22 -4.82 -17.01 -13.50
CA ASP A 22 -4.92 -18.46 -13.37
C ASP A 22 -3.78 -19.03 -12.49
N VAL A 23 -2.62 -18.36 -12.42
CA VAL A 23 -1.47 -18.78 -11.60
C VAL A 23 -1.46 -18.14 -10.22
N ILE A 24 -1.83 -16.86 -10.12
CA ILE A 24 -1.80 -16.13 -8.82
C ILE A 24 -3.11 -16.22 -8.04
N ALA A 25 -4.11 -16.96 -8.54
CA ALA A 25 -5.41 -17.21 -7.90
C ALA A 25 -6.15 -15.92 -7.50
N THR A 26 -6.29 -14.99 -8.45
CA THR A 26 -7.03 -13.73 -8.27
C THR A 26 -7.97 -13.49 -9.45
N ASP A 27 -8.49 -12.28 -9.61
CA ASP A 27 -9.31 -11.88 -10.75
C ASP A 27 -8.58 -10.87 -11.66
N VAL A 28 -9.02 -10.79 -12.93
CA VAL A 28 -8.40 -9.93 -13.96
C VAL A 28 -8.42 -8.45 -13.57
N SER A 29 -9.47 -7.99 -12.87
CA SER A 29 -9.61 -6.60 -12.46
C SER A 29 -8.58 -6.25 -11.39
N ASN A 30 -8.41 -7.11 -10.38
CA ASN A 30 -7.38 -6.96 -9.36
C ASN A 30 -5.97 -7.04 -9.94
N TYR A 31 -5.70 -7.98 -10.86
CA TYR A 31 -4.41 -8.03 -11.54
C TYR A 31 -4.15 -6.79 -12.40
N SER A 32 -5.15 -6.28 -13.11
CA SER A 32 -5.02 -5.03 -13.88
C SER A 32 -4.61 -3.87 -12.99
N ARG A 33 -5.24 -3.71 -11.81
CA ARG A 33 -4.85 -2.71 -10.80
C ARG A 33 -3.42 -2.92 -10.27
N LYS A 34 -3.00 -4.17 -10.08
CA LYS A 34 -1.63 -4.53 -9.68
C LYS A 34 -0.59 -4.18 -10.75
N GLU A 35 -0.85 -4.54 -12.01
CA GLU A 35 0.01 -4.25 -13.15
C GLU A 35 0.06 -2.73 -13.44
N ASN A 36 -1.04 -2.01 -13.23
CA ASN A 36 -1.08 -0.54 -13.29
C ASN A 36 -0.44 0.13 -12.06
N GLY A 37 -0.15 -0.64 -11.01
CA GLY A 37 0.53 -0.16 -9.81
C GLY A 37 -0.36 0.57 -8.81
N ASP A 38 -1.68 0.40 -8.91
CA ASP A 38 -2.67 0.87 -7.92
C ASP A 38 -2.73 -0.05 -6.70
N VAL A 39 -2.34 -1.32 -6.87
CA VAL A 39 -2.34 -2.35 -5.82
C VAL A 39 -0.96 -3.02 -5.77
N LYS A 40 -0.54 -3.42 -4.57
CA LYS A 40 0.72 -4.16 -4.37
C LYS A 40 0.65 -5.53 -5.02
N ILE A 41 1.71 -5.90 -5.73
CA ILE A 41 2.02 -7.30 -6.04
C ILE A 41 2.83 -7.84 -4.87
N THR A 42 2.35 -8.90 -4.22
CA THR A 42 3.06 -9.53 -3.09
C THR A 42 4.31 -10.26 -3.58
N HIS A 43 5.23 -10.59 -2.68
CA HIS A 43 6.44 -11.33 -3.08
C HIS A 43 6.10 -12.70 -3.68
N GLU A 44 5.16 -13.42 -3.07
CA GLU A 44 4.68 -14.71 -3.57
C GLU A 44 4.06 -14.59 -4.97
N GLU A 45 3.30 -13.52 -5.23
CA GLU A 45 2.74 -13.26 -6.56
C GLU A 45 3.83 -12.96 -7.58
N TRP A 46 4.86 -12.18 -7.21
CA TRP A 46 6.02 -11.93 -8.07
C TRP A 46 6.72 -13.23 -8.45
N GLU A 47 6.94 -14.13 -7.51
CA GLU A 47 7.55 -15.43 -7.79
C GLU A 47 6.70 -16.30 -8.71
N LYS A 48 5.38 -16.34 -8.49
CA LYS A 48 4.44 -17.09 -9.34
C LYS A 48 4.45 -16.58 -10.78
N ILE A 49 4.43 -15.25 -10.94
CA ILE A 49 4.49 -14.61 -12.26
C ILE A 49 5.84 -14.86 -12.93
N ALA A 50 6.94 -14.72 -12.19
CA ALA A 50 8.29 -15.02 -12.68
C ALA A 50 8.43 -16.46 -13.16
N ARG A 51 7.86 -17.43 -12.42
CA ARG A 51 7.82 -18.83 -12.84
C ARG A 51 7.01 -19.04 -14.11
N LEU A 52 5.84 -18.40 -14.24
CA LEU A 52 5.04 -18.48 -15.47
C LEU A 52 5.77 -17.89 -16.68
N LEU A 53 6.46 -16.76 -16.48
CA LEU A 53 7.20 -16.07 -17.54
C LEU A 53 8.60 -16.67 -17.79
N GLU A 54 9.01 -17.66 -17.01
CA GLU A 54 10.33 -18.30 -17.09
C GLU A 54 11.50 -17.30 -17.01
N VAL A 55 11.42 -16.34 -16.08
CA VAL A 55 12.45 -15.33 -15.85
C VAL A 55 12.74 -15.15 -14.35
N PRO A 56 13.91 -14.65 -13.96
CA PRO A 56 14.16 -14.22 -12.59
C PRO A 56 13.22 -13.08 -12.17
N VAL A 57 12.81 -13.06 -10.90
CA VAL A 57 11.98 -11.96 -10.34
C VAL A 57 12.61 -10.60 -10.58
N ALA A 58 13.93 -10.49 -10.50
CA ALA A 58 14.67 -9.24 -10.71
C ALA A 58 14.44 -8.60 -12.10
N GLU A 59 14.07 -9.38 -13.12
CA GLU A 59 13.82 -8.86 -14.47
C GLU A 59 12.46 -8.15 -14.58
N ILE A 60 11.46 -8.62 -13.83
CA ILE A 60 10.09 -8.08 -13.86
C ILE A 60 9.77 -7.17 -12.67
N TYR A 61 10.59 -7.24 -11.62
CA TYR A 61 10.35 -6.50 -10.39
C TYR A 61 10.56 -5.00 -10.59
N GLU A 62 9.56 -4.24 -10.14
CA GLU A 62 9.63 -2.80 -10.01
C GLU A 62 9.13 -2.42 -8.62
N GLU A 63 9.90 -1.61 -7.90
CA GLU A 63 9.49 -1.13 -6.59
C GLU A 63 8.19 -0.34 -6.70
N THR A 64 7.31 -0.54 -5.72
CA THR A 64 6.12 0.29 -5.61
C THR A 64 6.43 1.42 -4.64
N ASN A 65 6.57 2.63 -5.16
CA ASN A 65 6.64 3.85 -4.36
C ASN A 65 5.26 4.10 -3.71
N PHE A 66 4.97 3.41 -2.60
CA PHE A 66 3.79 3.66 -1.80
C PHE A 66 3.95 5.00 -1.07
N GLN A 67 3.51 6.09 -1.71
CA GLN A 67 3.38 7.38 -1.03
C GLN A 67 2.16 7.45 -0.09
N ASP A 68 1.39 6.36 0.03
CA ASP A 68 0.11 6.36 0.76
C ASP A 68 0.30 6.52 2.27
N HIS A 69 1.37 5.97 2.85
CA HIS A 69 1.67 6.13 4.27
C HIS A 69 1.98 7.57 4.67
N ARG A 70 2.56 8.39 3.78
CA ARG A 70 2.88 9.79 4.16
C ARG A 70 1.64 10.65 4.35
N LYS A 71 0.53 10.33 3.68
CA LYS A 71 -0.74 11.06 3.85
C LYS A 71 -1.45 10.62 5.12
N SER A 72 -1.51 9.32 5.40
CA SER A 72 -2.11 8.81 6.64
C SER A 72 -1.32 9.26 7.86
N GLU A 73 0.01 9.20 7.83
CA GLU A 73 0.89 9.63 8.92
C GLU A 73 0.65 11.10 9.30
N LYS A 74 0.61 12.01 8.32
CA LYS A 74 0.34 13.44 8.57
C LYS A 74 -1.06 13.67 9.14
N PHE A 75 -2.05 12.92 8.66
CA PHE A 75 -3.42 12.99 9.18
C PHE A 75 -3.49 12.53 10.64
N TYR A 76 -2.87 11.40 10.98
CA TYR A 76 -2.79 10.91 12.36
C TYR A 76 -2.01 11.87 13.26
N GLN A 77 -0.91 12.45 12.77
CA GLN A 77 -0.16 13.48 13.52
C GLN A 77 -1.00 14.71 13.83
N SER A 78 -1.84 15.16 12.89
CA SER A 78 -2.77 16.29 13.12
C SER A 78 -3.76 15.96 14.23
N ILE A 79 -4.41 14.79 14.16
CA ILE A 79 -5.39 14.36 15.16
C ILE A 79 -4.74 14.23 16.55
N ILE A 80 -3.54 13.64 16.62
CA ILE A 80 -2.82 13.47 17.88
C ILE A 80 -2.53 14.83 18.52
N LYS A 81 -2.13 15.83 17.73
CA LYS A 81 -1.86 17.18 18.22
C LYS A 81 -3.11 17.82 18.82
N ASP A 82 -4.24 17.75 18.12
CA ASP A 82 -5.52 18.33 18.58
C ASP A 82 -5.98 17.67 19.89
N LEU A 83 -5.85 16.33 19.98
CA LEU A 83 -6.17 15.58 21.21
C LEU A 83 -5.25 15.94 22.38
N GLN A 84 -3.96 16.14 22.14
CA GLN A 84 -3.01 16.56 23.18
C GLN A 84 -3.33 17.95 23.73
N GLU A 85 -3.75 18.87 22.87
CA GLU A 85 -4.17 20.22 23.28
C GLU A 85 -5.43 20.15 24.14
N TYR A 86 -6.43 19.38 23.72
CA TYR A 86 -7.65 19.18 24.50
C TYR A 86 -7.40 18.51 25.85
N ILE A 87 -6.56 17.48 25.91
CA ILE A 87 -6.16 16.83 27.17
C ILE A 87 -5.46 17.84 28.09
N SER A 88 -4.60 18.69 27.55
CA SER A 88 -3.90 19.72 28.33
C SER A 88 -4.87 20.74 28.93
N PHE A 89 -5.88 21.15 28.15
CA PHE A 89 -6.95 22.02 28.62
C PHE A 89 -7.75 21.37 29.75
N LEU A 90 -8.22 20.13 29.56
CA LEU A 90 -8.99 19.40 30.57
C LEU A 90 -8.20 19.19 31.87
N LYS A 91 -6.91 18.89 31.79
CA LYS A 91 -6.04 18.74 32.97
C LYS A 91 -5.98 20.03 33.80
N LYS A 92 -5.85 21.18 33.12
CA LYS A 92 -5.81 22.49 33.78
C LYS A 92 -7.15 22.84 34.44
N GLU A 93 -8.25 22.48 33.80
CA GLU A 93 -9.59 22.72 34.37
C GLU A 93 -9.85 21.84 35.59
N ASN A 94 -9.46 20.57 35.54
CA ASN A 94 -9.53 19.69 36.71
C ASN A 94 -8.72 20.22 37.90
N GLU A 95 -7.49 20.68 37.66
CA GLU A 95 -6.65 21.29 38.72
C GLU A 95 -7.32 22.52 39.33
N ARG A 96 -7.93 23.38 38.50
CA ARG A 96 -8.69 24.54 38.97
C ARG A 96 -9.88 24.12 39.84
N ILE A 97 -10.62 23.10 39.43
CA ILE A 97 -11.78 22.58 40.18
C ILE A 97 -11.32 22.00 41.51
N GLU A 98 -10.26 21.18 41.52
CA GLU A 98 -9.71 20.61 42.76
C GLU A 98 -9.30 21.68 43.77
N ASN A 99 -8.73 22.79 43.29
CA ASN A 99 -8.34 23.91 44.15
C ASN A 99 -9.54 24.73 44.67
N LEU A 100 -10.70 24.68 44.02
CA LEU A 100 -11.92 25.34 44.49
C LEU A 100 -12.69 24.52 45.53
N VAL A 101 -12.46 23.21 45.57
CA VAL A 101 -13.17 22.27 46.46
C VAL A 101 -12.35 21.94 47.72
N LYS A 102 -11.08 22.38 47.79
CA LYS A 102 -10.24 22.34 49.00
C LYS A 102 -10.47 23.56 49.89
#